data_AF-A0A2V3HUA0-F1
#
_entry.id   AF-A0A2V3HUA0-F1
#
_cell.length_a   1.000
_cell.length_b   1.000
_cell.length_c   1.000
_cell.angle_alpha   90.00
_cell.angle_beta   90.00
_cell.angle_gamma   90.00
#
_symmetry.space_group_name_H-M   'P 1'
#
loop_
_entity.id
_entity.type
_entity.pdbx_description
1 polymer ?
#
loop_
_entity_poly.entity_id
_entity_poly.type
_entity_poly.pdbx_seq_one_letter_code
_entity_poly.pdbx_strand_id
1 'polypeptide(L)'
;MDTQRVALAVGLAACVLVAGAASFMLIRDSSELESEGTTMLDPLLQDEEHDHRNASYHILYTENVQPVSYNELTDTGNAEIQVADSPDGKTYAYIAGWTEMHIVDVTDPSNTTVTGVYYDPNTQVFDVKYLEYNGREYVILQNQIIDPGAADPNVGNWEDPVQVSVTLVDVTDKSNPSFVDFWYDADHPSGPHNLYTHMIDNEWYIFVANPDYESCDVGQGDACGGITIAHLNFAGFGDLPRIVKIGEAEVSWETTRGGWIYIHDMTVQTWPSDIADDPRNGRTYIYGAYWEAGLRIFDVSDVPHPNKDMVEYLWYGSLCRLSGGTQAGCTWRAPEVGMWMDFEDFDGDGEPDSGTTGNENGGRASYIHYAEPFDKMVDASHLGYPQGKRHLTLLATEVLETTVGTGMVYLLDTTSYEEVNGNLRFLPSLIHGWENPFAWDHHIPGGEEWLLFSPHNADTQIFQTGLPGLPDNSHGGAWDGRIYLSSYHAGLWVIDVETLMAAGLEEGNKTDVHMAATVGYHVPHSQDGVAPDSSFYDFGWTPFLWAAEHHEGYTYLSCITSGMYIVQLDIDKPYGSLLEP
;
A
#
# COMPACT_ATOMS: atom_id res chain seq x y z
N MET A 1 -70.67 3.36 -32.11
CA MET A 1 -69.66 3.20 -31.04
C MET A 1 -70.29 3.71 -29.76
N ASP A 2 -70.25 2.89 -28.71
CA ASP A 2 -70.94 3.13 -27.44
C ASP A 2 -70.28 4.28 -26.67
N THR A 3 -71.06 5.18 -26.09
CA THR A 3 -70.61 6.43 -25.46
C THR A 3 -69.60 6.18 -24.33
N GLN A 4 -69.70 5.02 -23.66
CA GLN A 4 -68.73 4.56 -22.66
C GLN A 4 -67.34 4.26 -23.24
N ARG A 5 -67.27 3.72 -24.46
CA ARG A 5 -65.98 3.42 -25.12
C ARG A 5 -65.26 4.69 -25.57
N VAL A 6 -66.01 5.74 -25.92
CA VAL A 6 -65.44 7.04 -26.26
C VAL A 6 -64.89 7.72 -25.01
N ALA A 7 -65.60 7.68 -23.88
CA ALA A 7 -65.12 8.24 -22.62
C ALA A 7 -63.84 7.53 -22.11
N LEU A 8 -63.78 6.21 -22.20
CA LEU A 8 -62.60 5.43 -21.84
C LEU A 8 -61.40 5.72 -22.77
N ALA A 9 -61.63 5.86 -24.08
CA ALA A 9 -60.57 6.20 -25.02
C ALA A 9 -60.01 7.61 -24.80
N VAL A 10 -60.87 8.58 -24.47
CA VAL A 10 -60.44 9.94 -24.13
C VAL A 10 -59.69 9.98 -22.80
N GLY A 11 -60.14 9.23 -21.80
CA GLY A 11 -59.42 9.10 -20.52
C GLY A 11 -58.03 8.49 -20.70
N LEU A 12 -57.92 7.43 -21.50
CA LEU A 12 -56.63 6.80 -21.81
C LEU A 12 -55.70 7.75 -22.55
N ALA A 13 -56.20 8.49 -23.54
CA ALA A 13 -55.41 9.48 -24.28
C ALA A 13 -54.89 10.60 -23.37
N ALA A 14 -55.71 11.06 -22.41
CA ALA A 14 -55.28 12.04 -21.42
C ALA A 14 -54.18 11.50 -20.51
N CYS A 15 -54.29 10.26 -20.03
CA CYS A 15 -53.25 9.63 -19.21
C CYS A 15 -51.93 9.47 -19.97
N VAL A 16 -51.97 9.08 -21.25
CA VAL A 16 -50.77 8.95 -22.09
C VAL A 16 -50.10 10.30 -22.33
N LEU A 17 -50.88 11.38 -22.50
CA LEU A 17 -50.33 12.73 -22.64
C LEU A 17 -49.70 13.25 -21.35
N VAL A 18 -50.30 12.97 -20.18
CA VAL A 18 -49.72 13.34 -18.88
C VAL A 18 -48.46 12.54 -18.59
N ALA A 19 -48.46 11.23 -18.88
CA ALA A 19 -47.27 10.39 -18.75
C ALA A 19 -46.15 10.86 -19.69
N GLY A 20 -46.47 11.19 -20.95
CA GLY A 20 -45.49 11.74 -21.89
C GLY A 20 -44.92 13.10 -21.47
N ALA A 21 -45.74 13.97 -20.89
CA ALA A 21 -45.27 15.25 -20.35
C ALA A 21 -44.39 15.08 -19.11
N ALA A 22 -44.72 14.12 -18.22
CA ALA A 22 -43.90 13.79 -17.06
C ALA A 22 -42.55 13.17 -17.47
N SER A 23 -42.55 12.24 -18.43
CA SER A 23 -41.32 11.69 -19.00
C SER A 23 -40.47 12.75 -19.68
N PHE A 24 -41.09 13.69 -20.40
CA PHE A 24 -40.35 14.79 -21.03
C PHE A 24 -39.77 15.78 -20.02
N MET A 25 -40.42 15.99 -18.87
CA MET A 25 -39.85 16.79 -17.78
C MET A 25 -38.69 16.07 -17.08
N LEU A 26 -38.79 14.75 -16.86
CA LEU A 26 -37.68 13.94 -16.31
C LEU A 26 -36.47 13.87 -17.26
N ILE A 27 -36.71 13.72 -18.57
CA ILE A 27 -35.65 13.74 -19.60
C ILE A 27 -34.99 15.12 -19.71
N ARG A 28 -35.73 16.19 -19.39
CA ARG A 28 -35.22 17.55 -19.49
C ARG A 28 -34.39 17.95 -18.26
N ASP A 29 -34.75 17.46 -17.07
CA ASP A 29 -33.90 17.56 -15.86
C ASP A 29 -32.58 16.78 -16.04
N SER A 30 -32.61 15.63 -16.72
CA SER A 30 -31.38 14.89 -17.03
C SER A 30 -30.50 15.53 -18.11
N SER A 31 -31.04 16.45 -18.92
CA SER A 31 -30.29 17.11 -20.00
C SER A 31 -29.65 18.45 -19.64
N GLU A 32 -29.96 19.02 -18.47
CA GLU A 32 -29.31 20.25 -17.97
C GLU A 32 -28.12 19.96 -17.03
N LEU A 33 -27.76 18.69 -16.83
CA LEU A 33 -26.63 18.21 -16.02
C LEU A 33 -25.56 17.43 -16.82
N GLU A 34 -25.56 17.50 -18.15
CA GLU A 34 -24.40 17.07 -18.94
C GLU A 34 -23.30 18.14 -18.83
N SER A 35 -22.58 18.17 -17.71
CA SER A 35 -21.17 18.53 -17.77
C SER A 35 -20.48 17.51 -18.68
N GLU A 36 -19.55 17.95 -19.54
CA GLU A 36 -18.68 17.09 -20.35
C GLU A 36 -17.77 16.21 -19.45
N GLY A 37 -18.35 15.27 -18.71
CA GLY A 37 -17.65 14.26 -17.93
C GLY A 37 -17.62 12.98 -18.76
N THR A 38 -16.42 12.52 -19.11
CA THR A 38 -16.19 11.17 -19.60
C THR A 38 -16.82 10.19 -18.62
N THR A 39 -17.85 9.45 -19.05
CA THR A 39 -18.46 8.40 -18.23
C THR A 39 -17.45 7.26 -18.11
N MET A 40 -16.86 7.07 -16.93
CA MET A 40 -16.00 5.92 -16.67
C MET A 40 -16.82 4.64 -16.83
N LEU A 41 -16.27 3.67 -17.56
CA LEU A 41 -16.86 2.34 -17.68
C LEU A 41 -16.43 1.51 -16.48
N ASP A 42 -17.31 0.61 -16.04
CA ASP A 42 -17.03 -0.36 -15.00
C ASP A 42 -15.98 -1.38 -15.48
N PRO A 43 -14.80 -1.46 -14.85
CA PRO A 43 -13.76 -2.40 -15.23
C PRO A 43 -13.82 -3.73 -14.46
N LEU A 44 -14.71 -3.88 -13.45
CA LEU A 44 -14.74 -5.03 -12.56
C LEU A 44 -15.63 -6.16 -13.12
N LEU A 45 -15.22 -6.74 -14.25
CA LEU A 45 -16.03 -7.75 -14.93
C LEU A 45 -16.18 -9.03 -14.07
N GLN A 46 -17.42 -9.44 -13.75
CA GLN A 46 -17.74 -10.63 -12.94
C GLN A 46 -18.88 -11.49 -13.51
N ASP A 47 -19.17 -11.38 -14.82
CA ASP A 47 -20.20 -12.23 -15.41
C ASP A 47 -19.73 -13.70 -15.59
N GLU A 48 -20.67 -14.65 -15.66
CA GLU A 48 -20.35 -16.09 -15.76
C GLU A 48 -19.55 -16.47 -17.03
N GLU A 49 -19.49 -15.60 -18.04
CA GLU A 49 -18.75 -15.83 -19.29
C GLU A 49 -17.35 -15.17 -19.28
N HIS A 50 -17.05 -14.34 -18.27
CA HIS A 50 -15.76 -13.69 -18.07
C HIS A 50 -14.72 -14.67 -17.50
N ASP A 51 -13.57 -14.76 -18.15
CA ASP A 51 -12.45 -15.58 -17.68
C ASP A 51 -11.39 -14.68 -17.05
N HIS A 52 -11.34 -14.68 -15.72
CA HIS A 52 -10.39 -13.91 -14.91
C HIS A 52 -8.91 -14.26 -15.17
N ARG A 53 -8.63 -15.33 -15.93
CA ARG A 53 -7.26 -15.74 -16.31
C ARG A 53 -6.86 -15.32 -17.71
N ASN A 54 -7.78 -14.77 -18.50
CA ASN A 54 -7.55 -14.42 -19.89
C ASN A 54 -7.33 -12.92 -20.05
N ALA A 55 -6.07 -12.50 -20.21
CA ALA A 55 -5.69 -11.08 -20.24
C ALA A 55 -6.31 -10.32 -21.42
N SER A 56 -6.76 -11.02 -22.47
CA SER A 56 -7.44 -10.37 -23.60
C SER A 56 -8.80 -9.78 -23.24
N TYR A 57 -9.36 -10.12 -22.09
CA TYR A 57 -10.64 -9.60 -21.60
C TYR A 57 -10.47 -8.31 -20.77
N HIS A 58 -9.24 -7.94 -20.41
CA HIS A 58 -8.92 -6.85 -19.47
C HIS A 58 -8.39 -5.59 -20.15
N ILE A 59 -8.86 -5.30 -21.37
CA ILE A 59 -8.47 -4.08 -22.12
C ILE A 59 -9.34 -2.89 -21.64
N LEU A 60 -9.17 -2.50 -20.37
CA LEU A 60 -10.02 -1.53 -19.69
C LEU A 60 -9.16 -0.48 -19.01
N TYR A 61 -9.26 0.76 -19.45
CA TYR A 61 -8.55 1.89 -18.90
C TYR A 61 -9.25 3.19 -19.25
N THR A 62 -8.99 4.25 -18.49
CA THR A 62 -9.42 5.59 -18.83
C THR A 62 -8.46 6.23 -19.83
N GLU A 63 -8.97 7.01 -20.79
CA GLU A 63 -8.15 7.57 -21.89
C GLU A 63 -6.98 8.46 -21.42
N ASN A 64 -6.98 8.94 -20.18
CA ASN A 64 -5.90 9.74 -19.60
C ASN A 64 -4.77 8.90 -18.98
N VAL A 65 -4.94 7.58 -18.79
CA VAL A 65 -3.87 6.69 -18.27
C VAL A 65 -3.34 5.85 -19.43
N GLN A 66 -2.17 6.22 -19.94
CA GLN A 66 -1.59 5.63 -21.14
C GLN A 66 -0.61 4.50 -20.80
N PRO A 67 -0.75 3.31 -21.42
CA PRO A 67 0.29 2.28 -21.36
C PRO A 67 1.57 2.78 -22.05
N VAL A 68 2.72 2.60 -21.41
CA VAL A 68 4.03 3.03 -21.93
C VAL A 68 4.81 1.82 -22.42
N SER A 69 5.04 0.84 -21.55
CA SER A 69 5.71 -0.40 -21.91
C SER A 69 5.31 -1.56 -21.00
N TYR A 70 5.68 -2.76 -21.42
CA TYR A 70 5.53 -4.00 -20.66
C TYR A 70 6.84 -4.79 -20.76
N ASN A 71 7.28 -5.35 -19.63
CA ASN A 71 8.42 -6.23 -19.53
C ASN A 71 7.95 -7.57 -18.96
N GLU A 72 8.09 -8.65 -19.73
CA GLU A 72 7.71 -10.02 -19.34
C GLU A 72 8.55 -10.56 -18.16
N LEU A 73 9.68 -9.90 -17.84
CA LEU A 73 10.69 -10.38 -16.90
C LEU A 73 11.21 -11.77 -17.31
N THR A 74 12.02 -12.43 -16.47
CA THR A 74 12.58 -13.75 -16.79
C THR A 74 11.83 -14.91 -16.15
N ASP A 75 11.02 -14.64 -15.13
CA ASP A 75 10.12 -15.59 -14.47
C ASP A 75 8.89 -14.85 -13.89
N THR A 76 7.83 -15.59 -13.54
CA THR A 76 6.66 -15.04 -12.85
C THR A 76 6.80 -15.15 -11.32
N GLY A 77 5.76 -14.76 -10.58
CA GLY A 77 5.80 -14.70 -9.11
C GLY A 77 6.31 -13.37 -8.57
N ASN A 78 6.16 -12.29 -9.36
CA ASN A 78 6.61 -10.95 -9.01
C ASN A 78 5.76 -10.35 -7.88
N ALA A 79 6.37 -9.52 -7.04
CA ALA A 79 5.73 -8.96 -5.87
C ALA A 79 6.07 -7.46 -5.76
N GLU A 80 6.65 -6.99 -4.65
CA GLU A 80 7.03 -5.59 -4.50
C GLU A 80 7.94 -5.09 -5.64
N ILE A 81 7.77 -3.82 -6.00
CA ILE A 81 8.66 -3.07 -6.88
C ILE A 81 9.15 -1.81 -6.18
N GLN A 82 10.43 -1.48 -6.33
CA GLN A 82 10.96 -0.17 -5.97
C GLN A 82 11.77 0.40 -7.13
N VAL A 83 11.60 1.70 -7.41
CA VAL A 83 12.31 2.38 -8.51
C VAL A 83 13.26 3.42 -7.94
N ALA A 84 14.55 3.31 -8.29
CA ALA A 84 15.58 4.17 -7.76
C ALA A 84 16.59 4.62 -8.81
N ASP A 85 17.03 5.87 -8.67
CA ASP A 85 18.20 6.38 -9.37
C ASP A 85 19.47 5.76 -8.81
N SER A 86 20.37 5.37 -9.70
CA SER A 86 21.64 4.75 -9.37
C SER A 86 22.82 5.71 -9.57
N PRO A 87 23.91 5.59 -8.80
CA PRO A 87 25.13 6.39 -8.94
C PRO A 87 25.79 6.35 -10.33
N ASP A 88 25.47 5.35 -11.16
CA ASP A 88 25.94 5.26 -12.54
C ASP A 88 25.17 6.16 -13.54
N GLY A 89 24.18 6.91 -13.05
CA GLY A 89 23.39 7.86 -13.83
C GLY A 89 22.22 7.24 -14.58
N LYS A 90 21.80 6.04 -14.20
CA LYS A 90 20.64 5.32 -14.72
C LYS A 90 19.58 5.15 -13.64
N THR A 91 18.38 4.77 -14.06
CA THR A 91 17.27 4.45 -13.16
C THR A 91 16.93 2.96 -13.29
N TYR A 92 16.76 2.29 -12.16
CA TYR A 92 16.50 0.86 -12.09
C TYR A 92 15.22 0.57 -11.30
N ALA A 93 14.43 -0.37 -11.81
CA ALA A 93 13.38 -1.02 -11.03
C ALA A 93 13.94 -2.32 -10.43
N TYR A 94 13.77 -2.47 -9.12
CA TYR A 94 14.08 -3.68 -8.36
C TYR A 94 12.76 -4.35 -8.03
N ILE A 95 12.59 -5.60 -8.49
CA ILE A 95 11.30 -6.29 -8.40
C ILE A 95 11.53 -7.58 -7.64
N ALA A 96 10.90 -7.70 -6.47
CA ALA A 96 10.83 -8.94 -5.73
C ALA A 96 10.10 -10.00 -6.56
N GLY A 97 10.53 -11.25 -6.44
CA GLY A 97 9.85 -12.36 -7.07
C GLY A 97 10.23 -13.67 -6.43
N TRP A 98 9.38 -14.68 -6.57
CA TRP A 98 9.52 -15.95 -5.85
C TRP A 98 10.94 -16.50 -5.85
N THR A 99 11.46 -16.93 -7.01
CA THR A 99 12.82 -17.47 -7.10
C THR A 99 13.84 -16.50 -7.70
N GLU A 100 13.36 -15.38 -8.22
CA GLU A 100 14.16 -14.37 -8.91
C GLU A 100 13.77 -12.98 -8.42
N MET A 101 14.75 -12.21 -7.93
CA MET A 101 14.65 -10.75 -7.87
C MET A 101 15.22 -10.18 -9.17
N HIS A 102 14.43 -9.37 -9.88
CA HIS A 102 14.83 -8.76 -11.14
C HIS A 102 15.34 -7.33 -10.93
N ILE A 103 16.40 -6.98 -11.67
CA ILE A 103 16.89 -5.62 -11.80
C ILE A 103 16.67 -5.19 -13.24
N VAL A 104 15.76 -4.24 -13.46
CA VAL A 104 15.35 -3.78 -14.78
C VAL A 104 15.86 -2.36 -15.00
N ASP A 105 16.61 -2.13 -16.07
CA ASP A 105 16.96 -0.77 -16.51
C ASP A 105 15.70 -0.11 -17.07
N VAL A 106 15.28 0.96 -16.40
CA VAL A 106 14.09 1.75 -16.72
C VAL A 106 14.44 3.20 -17.03
N THR A 107 15.72 3.48 -17.30
CA THR A 107 16.19 4.83 -17.68
C THR A 107 15.40 5.40 -18.87
N ASP A 108 14.99 4.53 -19.79
CA ASP A 108 13.96 4.82 -20.79
C ASP A 108 12.72 3.96 -20.48
N PRO A 109 11.68 4.52 -19.83
CA PRO A 109 10.45 3.81 -19.51
C PRO A 109 9.74 3.20 -20.73
N SER A 110 10.01 3.66 -21.94
CA SER A 110 9.44 3.11 -23.17
C SER A 110 10.20 1.91 -23.74
N ASN A 111 11.42 1.66 -23.25
CA ASN A 111 12.31 0.60 -23.71
C ASN A 111 13.14 0.03 -22.56
N THR A 112 12.51 -0.83 -21.78
CA THR A 112 13.11 -1.43 -20.58
C THR A 112 13.90 -2.69 -20.89
N THR A 113 14.86 -3.05 -20.04
CA THR A 113 15.65 -4.28 -20.21
C THR A 113 16.05 -4.89 -18.86
N VAL A 114 15.81 -6.18 -18.66
CA VAL A 114 16.32 -6.92 -17.49
C VAL A 114 17.85 -6.92 -17.56
N THR A 115 18.48 -6.24 -16.62
CA THR A 115 19.94 -6.06 -16.55
C THR A 115 20.59 -7.15 -15.70
N GLY A 116 19.90 -7.62 -14.67
CA GLY A 116 20.37 -8.72 -13.84
C GLY A 116 19.26 -9.38 -13.05
N VAL A 117 19.62 -10.53 -12.50
CA VAL A 117 18.72 -11.38 -11.71
C VAL A 117 19.52 -11.91 -10.54
N TYR A 118 18.95 -11.81 -9.33
CA TYR A 118 19.41 -12.56 -8.18
C TYR A 118 18.50 -13.79 -8.01
N TYR A 119 19.07 -14.98 -8.19
CA TYR A 119 18.34 -16.23 -8.09
C TYR A 119 18.50 -16.87 -6.71
N ASP A 120 17.39 -17.12 -6.03
CA ASP A 120 17.34 -17.90 -4.80
C ASP A 120 16.28 -19.02 -4.93
N PRO A 121 16.70 -20.29 -5.16
CA PRO A 121 15.76 -21.39 -5.38
C PRO A 121 15.04 -21.85 -4.09
N ASN A 122 15.40 -21.32 -2.93
CA ASN A 122 14.99 -21.89 -1.65
C ASN A 122 13.95 -21.03 -0.92
N THR A 123 13.49 -19.92 -1.51
CA THR A 123 12.61 -18.97 -0.85
C THR A 123 11.59 -18.39 -1.82
N GLN A 124 10.63 -17.63 -1.29
CA GLN A 124 9.74 -16.74 -2.01
C GLN A 124 10.00 -15.31 -1.53
N VAL A 125 10.45 -14.45 -2.43
CA VAL A 125 10.69 -13.04 -2.13
C VAL A 125 9.45 -12.23 -2.47
N PHE A 126 8.81 -11.62 -1.47
CA PHE A 126 7.64 -10.77 -1.70
C PHE A 126 7.91 -9.28 -1.50
N ASP A 127 9.00 -8.93 -0.82
CA ASP A 127 9.37 -7.54 -0.58
C ASP A 127 10.86 -7.25 -0.83
N VAL A 128 11.14 -6.05 -1.35
CA VAL A 128 12.44 -5.57 -1.81
C VAL A 128 12.65 -4.11 -1.40
N LYS A 129 13.80 -3.80 -0.79
CA LYS A 129 14.20 -2.41 -0.50
C LYS A 129 15.65 -2.14 -0.92
N TYR A 130 15.84 -1.12 -1.74
CA TYR A 130 17.10 -0.61 -2.26
C TYR A 130 17.71 0.45 -1.33
N LEU A 131 19.02 0.44 -1.20
CA LEU A 131 19.77 1.54 -0.61
C LEU A 131 21.17 1.69 -1.21
N GLU A 132 21.69 2.92 -1.11
CA GLU A 132 23.08 3.25 -1.42
C GLU A 132 23.88 3.50 -0.14
N TYR A 133 25.10 2.97 -0.08
CA TYR A 133 26.06 3.29 0.97
C TYR A 133 27.49 3.41 0.40
N ASN A 134 28.07 4.61 0.52
CA ASN A 134 29.43 4.93 0.06
C ASN A 134 29.69 4.56 -1.41
N GLY A 135 28.73 4.82 -2.31
CA GLY A 135 28.83 4.48 -3.73
C GLY A 135 28.76 2.99 -4.04
N ARG A 136 28.38 2.16 -3.06
CA ARG A 136 27.96 0.76 -3.24
C ARG A 136 26.47 0.68 -3.07
N GLU A 137 25.87 -0.29 -3.71
CA GLU A 137 24.41 -0.40 -3.78
C GLU A 137 23.99 -1.77 -3.29
N TYR A 138 22.94 -1.80 -2.49
CA TYR A 138 22.44 -2.99 -1.85
C TYR A 138 20.93 -3.08 -2.00
N VAL A 139 20.46 -4.32 -1.99
CA VAL A 139 19.06 -4.65 -1.89
C VAL A 139 18.85 -5.56 -0.70
N ILE A 140 17.79 -5.29 0.04
CA ILE A 140 17.33 -6.06 1.18
C ILE A 140 16.07 -6.80 0.74
N LEU A 141 16.06 -8.11 0.93
CA LEU A 141 15.00 -9.01 0.50
C LEU A 141 14.34 -9.64 1.72
N GLN A 142 13.01 -9.67 1.69
CA GLN A 142 12.18 -10.45 2.58
C GLN A 142 12.10 -11.88 2.02
N ASN A 143 12.48 -12.89 2.79
CA ASN A 143 12.37 -14.29 2.40
C ASN A 143 11.32 -14.98 3.28
N GLN A 144 10.28 -15.56 2.69
CA GLN A 144 9.32 -16.44 3.38
C GLN A 144 9.06 -17.73 2.60
N ILE A 145 8.46 -18.72 3.27
CA ILE A 145 7.92 -19.92 2.65
C ILE A 145 6.44 -20.03 2.99
N ILE A 146 5.61 -20.11 1.95
CA ILE A 146 4.20 -20.51 2.04
C ILE A 146 4.14 -22.05 2.14
N ASP A 147 3.89 -22.60 3.34
CA ASP A 147 3.67 -24.04 3.56
C ASP A 147 2.27 -24.46 3.06
N PRO A 148 2.07 -25.73 2.69
CA PRO A 148 1.18 -26.63 3.46
C PRO A 148 -0.27 -26.28 3.86
N GLY A 149 -0.81 -25.07 3.70
CA GLY A 149 -2.12 -24.67 4.24
C GLY A 149 -2.24 -23.24 4.79
N ALA A 150 -1.34 -22.32 4.42
CA ALA A 150 -1.42 -20.91 4.85
C ALA A 150 -0.73 -19.94 3.86
N ALA A 151 -1.27 -18.72 3.69
CA ALA A 151 -0.73 -17.63 2.83
C ALA A 151 0.43 -16.88 3.48
N ASP A 152 0.45 -16.93 4.81
CA ASP A 152 1.31 -16.11 5.65
C ASP A 152 2.57 -16.88 6.07
N PRO A 153 3.60 -16.19 6.58
CA PRO A 153 4.74 -16.83 7.22
C PRO A 153 4.28 -17.79 8.33
N ASN A 154 4.78 -19.01 8.34
CA ASN A 154 4.36 -20.05 9.30
C ASN A 154 5.53 -20.75 9.97
N VAL A 155 5.31 -21.33 11.15
CA VAL A 155 6.38 -22.07 11.85
C VAL A 155 6.49 -23.47 11.27
N GLY A 156 7.43 -23.67 10.35
CA GLY A 156 7.73 -24.95 9.71
C GLY A 156 9.02 -25.63 10.21
N ASN A 157 9.25 -26.87 9.77
CA ASN A 157 10.55 -27.54 9.91
C ASN A 157 11.43 -27.18 8.70
N TRP A 158 11.98 -25.98 8.72
CA TRP A 158 12.84 -25.48 7.65
C TRP A 158 14.21 -26.16 7.67
N GLU A 159 14.68 -26.63 6.52
CA GLU A 159 16.00 -27.27 6.42
C GLU A 159 17.14 -26.23 6.46
N ASP A 160 16.88 -25.00 5.99
CA ASP A 160 17.80 -23.87 6.00
C ASP A 160 17.12 -22.59 6.55
N PRO A 161 17.64 -21.96 7.63
CA PRO A 161 17.09 -20.70 8.16
C PRO A 161 17.08 -19.53 7.18
N VAL A 162 17.91 -19.53 6.12
CA VAL A 162 17.93 -18.47 5.10
C VAL A 162 16.57 -18.35 4.39
N GLN A 163 15.78 -19.42 4.36
CA GLN A 163 14.51 -19.47 3.65
C GLN A 163 13.40 -18.61 4.29
N VAL A 164 13.58 -18.22 5.55
CA VAL A 164 12.64 -17.44 6.37
C VAL A 164 13.39 -16.30 7.07
N SER A 165 14.11 -15.49 6.30
CA SER A 165 15.07 -14.51 6.82
C SER A 165 15.04 -13.18 6.07
N VAL A 166 15.74 -12.18 6.60
CA VAL A 166 16.07 -10.99 5.82
C VAL A 166 17.42 -11.22 5.13
N THR A 167 17.48 -11.06 3.81
CA THR A 167 18.70 -11.26 3.02
C THR A 167 19.23 -9.93 2.51
N LEU A 168 20.55 -9.75 2.55
CA LEU A 168 21.26 -8.59 2.01
C LEU A 168 22.05 -9.00 0.76
N VAL A 169 21.78 -8.32 -0.35
CA VAL A 169 22.40 -8.56 -1.66
C VAL A 169 23.12 -7.29 -2.11
N ASP A 170 24.36 -7.43 -2.58
CA ASP A 170 25.11 -6.35 -3.24
C ASP A 170 24.73 -6.34 -4.72
N VAL A 171 24.22 -5.19 -5.17
CA VAL A 171 23.76 -4.94 -6.55
C VAL A 171 24.55 -3.82 -7.22
N THR A 172 25.75 -3.50 -6.71
CA THR A 172 26.62 -2.49 -7.31
C THR A 172 26.93 -2.83 -8.76
N ASP A 173 27.29 -4.08 -9.04
CA ASP A 173 27.28 -4.64 -10.39
C ASP A 173 25.91 -5.26 -10.66
N LYS A 174 25.04 -4.49 -11.33
CA LYS A 174 23.67 -4.88 -11.67
C LYS A 174 23.61 -6.22 -12.40
N SER A 175 24.65 -6.56 -13.18
CA SER A 175 24.70 -7.80 -13.98
C SER A 175 25.15 -9.03 -13.20
N ASN A 176 25.67 -8.83 -11.99
CA ASN A 176 26.14 -9.90 -11.12
C ASN A 176 25.81 -9.60 -9.65
N PRO A 177 24.51 -9.58 -9.27
CA PRO A 177 24.10 -9.47 -7.87
C PRO A 177 24.75 -10.56 -7.03
N SER A 178 25.15 -10.23 -5.80
CA SER A 178 25.85 -11.18 -4.94
C SER A 178 25.39 -11.12 -3.49
N PHE A 179 25.17 -12.29 -2.90
CA PHE A 179 24.82 -12.45 -1.50
C PHE A 179 25.89 -11.87 -0.56
N VAL A 180 25.46 -11.15 0.48
CA VAL A 180 26.36 -10.51 1.47
C VAL A 180 26.15 -11.06 2.88
N ASP A 181 24.90 -11.05 3.34
CA ASP A 181 24.52 -11.44 4.70
C ASP A 181 23.06 -11.88 4.73
N PHE A 182 22.68 -12.54 5.82
CA PHE A 182 21.28 -12.82 6.13
C PHE A 182 21.06 -12.75 7.64
N TRP A 183 19.81 -12.53 8.04
CA TRP A 183 19.43 -12.54 9.45
C TRP A 183 18.09 -13.26 9.65
N TYR A 184 18.15 -14.34 10.44
CA TYR A 184 17.00 -15.08 10.94
C TYR A 184 16.60 -14.57 12.32
N ASP A 185 15.33 -14.18 12.49
CA ASP A 185 14.80 -13.74 13.76
C ASP A 185 14.29 -14.92 14.59
N ALA A 186 14.97 -15.24 15.68
CA ALA A 186 14.60 -16.38 16.52
C ALA A 186 13.35 -16.13 17.38
N ASP A 187 12.96 -14.87 17.62
CA ASP A 187 11.69 -14.55 18.28
C ASP A 187 10.50 -14.73 17.33
N HIS A 188 10.74 -14.61 16.02
CA HIS A 188 9.71 -14.65 14.98
C HIS A 188 10.04 -15.74 13.95
N PRO A 189 9.95 -17.03 14.35
CA PRO A 189 10.46 -18.15 13.56
C PRO A 189 9.63 -18.46 12.31
N SER A 190 8.47 -17.82 12.14
CA SER A 190 7.63 -17.88 10.94
C SER A 190 8.30 -17.24 9.72
N GLY A 191 9.20 -16.27 9.96
CA GLY A 191 9.84 -15.47 8.92
C GLY A 191 9.16 -14.11 8.76
N PRO A 192 9.84 -13.16 8.09
CA PRO A 192 9.31 -11.84 7.83
C PRO A 192 8.14 -11.91 6.84
N HIS A 193 7.13 -11.06 7.00
CA HIS A 193 6.07 -10.88 6.00
C HIS A 193 6.38 -9.73 5.04
N ASN A 194 6.93 -8.64 5.58
CA ASN A 194 7.23 -7.42 4.85
C ASN A 194 8.42 -6.68 5.51
N LEU A 195 9.06 -5.76 4.81
CA LEU A 195 10.14 -4.95 5.37
C LEU A 195 10.13 -3.49 4.90
N TYR A 196 10.78 -2.64 5.68
CA TYR A 196 11.02 -1.25 5.31
C TYR A 196 12.42 -0.85 5.72
N THR A 197 13.00 0.14 5.05
CA THR A 197 14.32 0.67 5.42
C THR A 197 14.26 2.17 5.60
N HIS A 198 14.96 2.68 6.61
CA HIS A 198 15.01 4.12 6.88
C HIS A 198 16.33 4.52 7.51
N MET A 199 16.77 5.74 7.23
CA MET A 199 17.95 6.32 7.88
C MET A 199 17.55 7.10 9.13
N ILE A 200 18.22 6.81 10.24
CA ILE A 200 18.10 7.54 11.51
C ILE A 200 19.51 7.94 11.95
N ASP A 201 19.75 9.23 12.16
CA ASP A 201 21.06 9.78 12.55
C ASP A 201 22.24 9.30 11.65
N ASN A 202 21.98 9.26 10.34
CA ASN A 202 22.90 8.78 9.29
C ASN A 202 23.30 7.29 9.41
N GLU A 203 22.53 6.49 10.12
CA GLU A 203 22.67 5.03 10.19
C GLU A 203 21.44 4.37 9.55
N TRP A 204 21.66 3.25 8.84
CA TRP A 204 20.59 2.53 8.15
C TRP A 204 19.91 1.53 9.08
N TYR A 205 18.60 1.52 9.09
CA TYR A 205 17.79 0.55 9.82
C TYR A 205 16.88 -0.24 8.90
N ILE A 206 16.63 -1.49 9.29
CA ILE A 206 15.67 -2.40 8.69
C ILE A 206 14.56 -2.61 9.72
N PHE A 207 13.33 -2.44 9.27
CA PHE A 207 12.10 -2.68 10.01
C PHE A 207 11.42 -3.88 9.37
N VAL A 208 10.98 -4.84 10.17
CA VAL A 208 10.51 -6.12 9.67
C VAL A 208 9.18 -6.46 10.30
N ALA A 209 8.14 -6.57 9.49
CA ALA A 209 6.83 -7.04 9.89
C ALA A 209 6.91 -8.56 10.15
N ASN A 210 6.70 -8.94 11.40
CA ASN A 210 6.65 -10.33 11.83
C ASN A 210 5.24 -10.62 12.37
N PRO A 211 4.37 -11.26 11.57
CA PRO A 211 2.99 -11.48 11.96
C PRO A 211 2.87 -12.49 13.12
N ASP A 212 1.74 -12.40 13.82
CA ASP A 212 1.44 -13.26 14.96
C ASP A 212 1.49 -14.75 14.59
N TYR A 213 2.09 -15.59 15.45
CA TYR A 213 2.06 -17.05 15.29
C TYR A 213 1.35 -17.76 16.45
N GLU A 214 0.61 -18.83 16.15
CA GLU A 214 -0.38 -19.47 17.04
C GLU A 214 0.15 -20.01 18.39
N SER A 215 1.47 -20.01 18.60
CA SER A 215 2.11 -20.58 19.80
C SER A 215 2.47 -19.53 20.87
N CYS A 216 2.12 -18.26 20.70
CA CYS A 216 2.38 -17.20 21.69
C CYS A 216 1.22 -16.99 22.70
N ASP A 217 1.54 -16.70 23.96
CA ASP A 217 0.58 -16.38 25.02
C ASP A 217 0.53 -14.86 25.28
N VAL A 218 -0.39 -14.18 24.59
CA VAL A 218 -0.61 -12.71 24.58
C VAL A 218 -0.86 -12.12 25.99
N GLY A 219 -1.09 -12.95 27.02
CA GLY A 219 -1.32 -12.53 28.40
C GLY A 219 -0.09 -12.52 29.33
N GLN A 220 1.08 -13.01 28.90
CA GLN A 220 2.27 -13.13 29.76
C GLN A 220 3.41 -12.17 29.44
N GLY A 221 3.22 -11.28 28.45
CA GLY A 221 4.23 -10.31 28.02
C GLY A 221 5.24 -10.86 27.02
N ASP A 222 4.89 -11.94 26.32
CA ASP A 222 5.64 -12.46 25.18
C ASP A 222 5.38 -11.57 23.93
N ALA A 223 6.38 -11.35 23.07
CA ALA A 223 6.16 -10.79 21.73
C ALA A 223 5.39 -11.81 20.91
N CYS A 224 4.11 -11.55 20.67
CA CYS A 224 3.31 -12.46 19.87
C CYS A 224 3.40 -12.22 18.37
N GLY A 225 3.92 -11.06 17.99
CA GLY A 225 4.10 -10.53 16.65
C GLY A 225 4.34 -9.02 16.76
N GLY A 226 4.79 -8.39 15.68
CA GLY A 226 5.12 -6.97 15.68
C GLY A 226 6.26 -6.63 14.73
N ILE A 227 6.95 -5.53 15.01
CA ILE A 227 7.97 -5.01 14.10
C ILE A 227 9.34 -5.20 14.73
N THR A 228 10.18 -6.04 14.13
CA THR A 228 11.58 -6.12 14.56
C THR A 228 12.38 -4.98 13.95
N ILE A 229 13.28 -4.40 14.75
CA ILE A 229 14.11 -3.27 14.38
C ILE A 229 15.57 -3.70 14.44
N ALA A 230 16.24 -3.67 13.29
CA ALA A 230 17.62 -4.05 13.13
C ALA A 230 18.47 -2.92 12.55
N HIS A 231 19.66 -2.70 13.11
CA HIS A 231 20.65 -1.80 12.56
C HIS A 231 21.43 -2.50 11.45
N LEU A 232 21.48 -1.92 10.26
CA LEU A 232 22.34 -2.35 9.17
C LEU A 232 23.72 -1.69 9.29
N ASN A 233 24.62 -2.38 9.97
CA ASN A 233 25.90 -1.83 10.36
C ASN A 233 26.97 -2.04 9.27
N PHE A 234 27.30 -0.96 8.55
CA PHE A 234 28.34 -0.96 7.52
C PHE A 234 29.78 -0.79 8.04
N ALA A 235 29.98 -0.28 9.26
CA ALA A 235 31.30 0.15 9.75
C ALA A 235 31.91 -0.75 10.83
N GLY A 236 31.06 -1.48 11.57
CA GLY A 236 31.43 -2.17 12.81
C GLY A 236 32.23 -3.47 12.61
N PHE A 237 32.21 -4.07 11.41
CA PHE A 237 32.78 -5.39 11.14
C PHE A 237 33.78 -5.41 9.96
N GLY A 238 34.45 -4.29 9.72
CA GLY A 238 35.22 -4.05 8.49
C GLY A 238 34.32 -3.56 7.36
N ASP A 239 34.76 -3.63 6.10
CA ASP A 239 33.96 -3.24 4.92
C ASP A 239 32.82 -4.25 4.60
N LEU A 240 32.41 -5.09 5.56
CA LEU A 240 31.36 -6.09 5.42
C LEU A 240 30.14 -5.67 6.24
N PRO A 241 29.02 -5.28 5.61
CA PRO A 241 27.81 -4.92 6.32
C PRO A 241 27.24 -6.11 7.09
N ARG A 242 26.64 -5.83 8.26
CA ARG A 242 25.98 -6.83 9.11
C ARG A 242 24.63 -6.32 9.60
N ILE A 243 23.64 -7.20 9.57
CA ILE A 243 22.34 -6.96 10.18
C ILE A 243 22.44 -7.27 11.69
N VAL A 244 22.02 -6.33 12.54
CA VAL A 244 22.07 -6.47 14.01
C VAL A 244 20.72 -6.09 14.60
N LYS A 245 19.93 -7.07 15.06
CA LYS A 245 18.68 -6.81 15.84
C LYS A 245 18.99 -5.95 17.06
N ILE A 246 18.22 -4.90 17.26
CA ILE A 246 18.37 -3.94 18.38
C ILE A 246 17.17 -3.98 19.32
N GLY A 247 15.96 -4.10 18.76
CA GLY A 247 14.75 -4.19 19.56
C GLY A 247 13.52 -4.36 18.68
N GLU A 248 12.35 -4.07 19.25
CA GLU A 248 11.06 -4.40 18.67
C GLU A 248 10.05 -3.26 18.91
N ALA A 249 9.02 -3.18 18.08
CA ALA A 249 7.82 -2.39 18.32
C ALA A 249 6.61 -3.35 18.39
N GLU A 250 5.90 -3.30 19.50
CA GLU A 250 4.82 -4.24 19.83
C GLU A 250 3.56 -3.47 20.20
N VAL A 251 2.41 -3.93 19.69
CA VAL A 251 1.11 -3.33 20.01
C VAL A 251 0.71 -3.67 21.43
N SER A 252 0.24 -2.68 22.18
CA SER A 252 -0.35 -2.96 23.49
C SER A 252 -1.72 -3.63 23.34
N TRP A 253 -1.88 -4.85 23.86
CA TRP A 253 -3.19 -5.52 23.88
C TRP A 253 -4.28 -4.68 24.58
N GLU A 254 -3.90 -3.88 25.58
CA GLU A 254 -4.85 -3.03 26.33
C GLU A 254 -5.45 -1.90 25.48
N THR A 255 -4.84 -1.56 24.34
CA THR A 255 -5.31 -0.50 23.43
C THR A 255 -6.07 -1.03 22.22
N THR A 256 -6.24 -2.35 22.08
CA THR A 256 -7.04 -2.97 21.01
C THR A 256 -8.50 -3.17 21.44
N ARG A 257 -9.37 -3.50 20.48
CA ARG A 257 -10.80 -3.81 20.73
C ARG A 257 -11.06 -5.32 20.85
N GLY A 258 -10.02 -6.14 20.78
CA GLY A 258 -10.09 -7.56 20.40
C GLY A 258 -9.63 -7.74 18.95
N GLY A 259 -9.89 -8.93 18.39
CA GLY A 259 -9.53 -9.27 17.01
C GLY A 259 -8.11 -9.83 16.83
N TRP A 260 -7.74 -10.06 15.58
CA TRP A 260 -6.41 -10.45 15.14
C TRP A 260 -5.46 -9.25 15.29
N ILE A 261 -4.25 -9.43 15.82
CA ILE A 261 -3.19 -8.41 15.77
C ILE A 261 -2.14 -8.89 14.78
N TYR A 262 -2.43 -8.69 13.50
CA TYR A 262 -1.54 -9.12 12.42
C TYR A 262 -0.88 -7.90 11.79
N ILE A 263 0.43 -7.74 11.96
CA ILE A 263 1.18 -6.72 11.21
C ILE A 263 1.34 -7.21 9.77
N HIS A 264 0.73 -6.50 8.84
CA HIS A 264 0.87 -6.82 7.43
C HIS A 264 2.02 -6.03 6.81
N ASP A 265 2.03 -4.71 7.00
CA ASP A 265 3.02 -3.83 6.40
C ASP A 265 3.34 -2.65 7.32
N MET A 266 4.41 -1.92 7.01
CA MET A 266 4.78 -0.69 7.67
C MET A 266 5.57 0.23 6.76
N THR A 267 5.31 1.53 6.88
CA THR A 267 6.18 2.59 6.35
C THR A 267 6.85 3.31 7.50
N VAL A 268 8.09 3.75 7.31
CA VAL A 268 8.85 4.50 8.33
C VAL A 268 9.25 5.85 7.77
N GLN A 269 8.99 6.91 8.55
CA GLN A 269 9.15 8.26 8.06
C GLN A 269 9.71 9.18 9.15
N THR A 270 10.69 10.02 8.77
CA THR A 270 11.07 11.18 9.58
C THR A 270 10.03 12.27 9.38
N TRP A 271 9.53 12.85 10.48
CA TRP A 271 8.46 13.83 10.45
C TRP A 271 8.71 14.95 9.42
N PRO A 272 7.84 15.13 8.41
CA PRO A 272 8.13 15.96 7.24
C PRO A 272 7.79 17.45 7.47
N SER A 273 8.17 17.98 8.63
CA SER A 273 7.94 19.37 9.01
C SER A 273 9.24 20.14 9.17
N ASP A 274 9.27 21.35 8.62
CA ASP A 274 10.33 22.34 8.81
C ASP A 274 10.06 23.30 9.98
N ILE A 275 8.96 23.10 10.71
CA ILE A 275 8.55 23.94 11.83
C ILE A 275 9.45 23.64 13.04
N ALA A 276 10.34 24.58 13.37
CA ALA A 276 11.34 24.42 14.43
C ALA A 276 10.75 24.11 15.82
N ASP A 277 9.56 24.63 16.12
CA ASP A 277 8.91 24.46 17.43
C ASP A 277 7.95 23.25 17.47
N ASP A 278 7.83 22.46 16.38
CA ASP A 278 7.06 21.20 16.40
C ASP A 278 7.88 20.14 17.15
N PRO A 279 7.36 19.53 18.24
CA PRO A 279 8.07 18.53 19.04
C PRO A 279 8.37 17.23 18.28
N ARG A 280 7.80 17.04 17.09
CA ARG A 280 8.08 15.90 16.20
C ARG A 280 9.18 16.20 15.19
N ASN A 281 9.59 17.47 15.04
CA ASN A 281 10.62 17.82 14.07
C ASN A 281 11.94 17.07 14.35
N GLY A 282 12.48 16.42 13.32
CA GLY A 282 13.67 15.56 13.42
C GLY A 282 13.43 14.21 14.10
N ARG A 283 12.19 13.85 14.43
CA ARG A 283 11.81 12.56 15.00
C ARG A 283 11.33 11.62 13.91
N THR A 284 11.50 10.32 14.13
CA THR A 284 11.17 9.27 13.17
C THR A 284 10.13 8.33 13.75
N TYR A 285 9.14 8.00 12.92
CA TYR A 285 7.98 7.21 13.31
C TYR A 285 7.77 6.03 12.36
N ILE A 286 7.38 4.89 12.92
CA ILE A 286 6.82 3.77 12.16
C ILE A 286 5.30 3.98 12.07
N TYR A 287 4.74 3.76 10.89
CA TYR A 287 3.30 3.69 10.62
C TYR A 287 2.97 2.25 10.26
N GLY A 288 2.52 1.46 11.24
CA GLY A 288 2.21 0.04 11.07
C GLY A 288 0.77 -0.20 10.65
N ALA A 289 0.59 -1.02 9.63
CA ALA A 289 -0.68 -1.52 9.11
C ALA A 289 -1.02 -2.85 9.79
N TYR A 290 -1.87 -2.80 10.80
CA TYR A 290 -2.33 -4.01 11.49
C TYR A 290 -3.75 -4.37 11.07
N TRP A 291 -3.97 -5.63 10.69
CA TRP A 291 -5.33 -6.16 10.55
C TRP A 291 -6.02 -6.10 11.90
N GLU A 292 -7.24 -5.58 11.92
CA GLU A 292 -8.15 -5.36 13.05
C GLU A 292 -7.62 -4.50 14.21
N ALA A 293 -6.32 -4.45 14.45
CA ALA A 293 -5.73 -3.47 15.34
C ALA A 293 -5.63 -2.09 14.68
N GLY A 294 -5.74 -1.93 13.35
CA GLY A 294 -5.75 -0.62 12.69
C GLY A 294 -4.36 0.03 12.58
N LEU A 295 -4.31 1.35 12.36
CA LEU A 295 -3.03 2.07 12.31
C LEU A 295 -2.38 2.11 13.69
N ARG A 296 -1.09 1.84 13.76
CA ARG A 296 -0.24 1.98 14.96
C ARG A 296 0.99 2.81 14.65
N ILE A 297 1.25 3.82 15.47
CA ILE A 297 2.38 4.74 15.29
C ILE A 297 3.38 4.51 16.43
N PHE A 298 4.62 4.19 16.09
CA PHE A 298 5.70 3.98 17.07
C PHE A 298 6.81 4.99 16.86
N ASP A 299 7.39 5.49 17.96
CA ASP A 299 8.50 6.43 17.90
C ASP A 299 9.84 5.69 17.96
N VAL A 300 10.64 5.82 16.91
CA VAL A 300 11.94 5.16 16.79
C VAL A 300 13.10 6.14 16.79
N SER A 301 12.86 7.40 17.16
CA SER A 301 13.89 8.45 17.21
C SER A 301 15.05 8.11 18.15
N ASP A 302 14.77 7.32 19.19
CA ASP A 302 15.72 6.92 20.22
C ASP A 302 16.20 5.48 20.10
N VAL A 303 16.10 4.90 18.89
CA VAL A 303 16.70 3.59 18.61
C VAL A 303 18.23 3.63 18.88
N PRO A 304 18.83 2.62 19.55
CA PRO A 304 20.26 2.60 19.81
C PRO A 304 21.12 2.49 18.54
N HIS A 305 22.14 3.34 18.40
CA HIS A 305 23.21 3.25 17.38
C HIS A 305 24.56 3.78 17.88
N PRO A 306 25.67 3.40 17.20
CA PRO A 306 27.03 3.86 17.48
C PRO A 306 27.23 5.38 17.63
N ASN A 307 26.57 6.19 16.80
CA ASN A 307 26.80 7.64 16.75
C ASN A 307 26.08 8.43 17.85
N LYS A 308 25.07 7.83 18.50
CA LYS A 308 24.31 8.45 19.59
C LYS A 308 24.86 8.05 20.95
N ASP A 309 24.88 6.75 21.25
CA ASP A 309 25.54 6.21 22.43
C ASP A 309 26.05 4.79 22.15
N MET A 310 27.37 4.68 21.97
CA MET A 310 28.04 3.40 21.74
C MET A 310 27.89 2.42 22.90
N VAL A 311 27.82 2.89 24.16
CA VAL A 311 27.67 2.01 25.33
C VAL A 311 26.27 1.41 25.34
N GLU A 312 25.26 2.23 25.07
CA GLU A 312 23.87 1.78 24.94
C GLU A 312 23.69 0.82 23.75
N TYR A 313 24.24 1.17 22.58
CA TYR A 313 24.21 0.31 21.41
C TYR A 313 24.85 -1.05 21.67
N LEU A 314 26.04 -1.07 22.28
CA LEU A 314 26.70 -2.33 22.63
C LEU A 314 25.92 -3.10 23.68
N TRP A 315 25.25 -2.42 24.62
CA TRP A 315 24.40 -3.07 25.60
C TRP A 315 23.24 -3.80 24.92
N TYR A 316 22.41 -3.09 24.16
CA TYR A 316 21.24 -3.69 23.52
C TYR A 316 21.62 -4.67 22.41
N GLY A 317 22.48 -4.27 21.47
CA GLY A 317 22.88 -5.11 20.34
C GLY A 317 23.65 -6.37 20.75
N SER A 318 24.56 -6.29 21.75
CA SER A 318 25.31 -7.48 22.18
C SER A 318 24.45 -8.43 23.00
N LEU A 319 23.59 -7.92 23.88
CA LEU A 319 22.68 -8.79 24.65
C LEU A 319 21.69 -9.47 23.73
N CYS A 320 21.14 -8.74 22.77
CA CYS A 320 20.24 -9.28 21.77
C CYS A 320 20.90 -10.39 20.95
N ARG A 321 22.13 -10.16 20.48
CA ARG A 321 22.90 -11.20 19.79
C ARG A 321 23.22 -12.41 20.68
N LEU A 322 23.57 -12.20 21.95
CA LEU A 322 23.89 -13.28 22.89
C LEU A 322 22.67 -14.14 23.26
N SER A 323 21.47 -13.56 23.25
CA SER A 323 20.22 -14.29 23.43
C SER A 323 19.71 -14.93 22.14
N GLY A 324 20.47 -14.86 21.05
CA GLY A 324 20.08 -15.41 19.74
C GLY A 324 19.01 -14.58 19.04
N GLY A 325 18.82 -13.32 19.41
CA GLY A 325 17.72 -12.50 18.92
C GLY A 325 16.49 -12.54 19.81
N THR A 326 16.53 -13.26 20.95
CA THR A 326 15.34 -13.43 21.79
C THR A 326 15.09 -12.31 22.79
N GLN A 327 13.83 -12.11 23.21
CA GLN A 327 13.43 -11.16 24.26
C GLN A 327 14.20 -11.29 25.59
N ALA A 328 14.82 -12.46 25.85
CA ALA A 328 15.71 -12.66 27.00
C ALA A 328 16.93 -11.72 27.01
N GLY A 329 17.31 -11.16 25.86
CA GLY A 329 18.40 -10.19 25.72
C GLY A 329 18.07 -8.99 24.82
N CYS A 330 17.09 -9.10 23.92
CA CYS A 330 16.61 -8.01 23.05
C CYS A 330 15.52 -7.21 23.76
N THR A 331 15.91 -6.22 24.58
CA THR A 331 14.97 -5.56 25.50
C THR A 331 14.62 -4.12 25.16
N TRP A 332 15.16 -3.56 24.08
CA TRP A 332 14.73 -2.24 23.62
C TRP A 332 13.34 -2.34 22.97
N ARG A 333 12.46 -1.39 23.30
CA ARG A 333 11.09 -1.33 22.79
C ARG A 333 10.76 0.06 22.30
N ALA A 334 10.31 0.18 21.06
CA ALA A 334 9.80 1.44 20.53
C ALA A 334 8.47 1.77 21.24
N PRO A 335 8.31 2.97 21.82
CA PRO A 335 7.05 3.37 22.42
C PRO A 335 5.96 3.57 21.36
N GLU A 336 4.78 2.98 21.59
CA GLU A 336 3.56 3.30 20.86
C GLU A 336 3.10 4.72 21.21
N VAL A 337 3.03 5.59 20.21
CA VAL A 337 2.71 7.02 20.35
C VAL A 337 1.47 7.42 19.57
N GLY A 338 0.75 6.51 18.94
CA GLY A 338 -0.45 6.87 18.19
C GLY A 338 -1.20 5.66 17.68
N MET A 339 -2.50 5.82 17.49
CA MET A 339 -3.34 4.77 16.92
C MET A 339 -4.61 5.32 16.28
N TRP A 340 -5.17 4.57 15.34
CA TRP A 340 -6.50 4.80 14.77
C TRP A 340 -7.20 3.46 14.50
N MET A 341 -8.46 3.36 14.92
CA MET A 341 -9.29 2.14 14.83
C MET A 341 -10.78 2.45 14.57
N ASP A 342 -11.08 3.62 14.01
CA ASP A 342 -12.46 4.09 13.81
C ASP A 342 -12.95 3.70 12.42
N PHE A 343 -13.03 2.39 12.18
CA PHE A 343 -13.47 1.80 10.91
C PHE A 343 -14.89 2.26 10.54
N GLU A 344 -15.15 2.35 9.24
CA GLU A 344 -16.43 2.82 8.72
C GLU A 344 -17.54 1.75 8.75
N ASP A 345 -18.78 2.23 8.90
CA ASP A 345 -20.05 1.51 8.76
C ASP A 345 -20.62 1.86 7.38
N PHE A 346 -20.44 0.96 6.40
CA PHE A 346 -20.80 1.24 5.01
C PHE A 346 -22.22 0.77 4.68
N ASP A 347 -22.75 -0.22 5.39
CA ASP A 347 -24.12 -0.68 5.18
C ASP A 347 -25.17 0.16 5.96
N GLY A 348 -24.71 1.01 6.87
CA GLY A 348 -25.48 1.95 7.65
C GLY A 348 -26.30 1.30 8.75
N ASP A 349 -25.90 0.11 9.23
CA ASP A 349 -26.60 -0.61 10.28
C ASP A 349 -26.32 -0.07 11.70
N GLY A 350 -25.33 0.81 11.83
CA GLY A 350 -24.93 1.47 13.06
C GLY A 350 -23.68 0.86 13.73
N GLU A 351 -23.11 -0.20 13.17
CA GLU A 351 -21.86 -0.84 13.62
C GLU A 351 -20.81 -0.78 12.51
N PRO A 352 -19.51 -0.62 12.83
CA PRO A 352 -18.46 -0.68 11.81
C PRO A 352 -18.43 -2.02 11.08
N ASP A 353 -18.12 -2.02 9.77
CA ASP A 353 -17.99 -3.21 8.90
C ASP A 353 -16.69 -4.02 9.21
N SER A 354 -16.44 -4.28 10.50
CA SER A 354 -15.22 -4.85 11.05
C SER A 354 -15.49 -5.98 12.04
N GLY A 355 -14.60 -6.97 12.10
CA GLY A 355 -14.61 -8.07 13.10
C GLY A 355 -14.13 -7.66 14.49
N THR A 356 -13.74 -6.39 14.68
CA THR A 356 -12.94 -5.91 15.82
C THR A 356 -13.62 -5.96 17.19
N THR A 357 -14.90 -6.31 17.26
CA THR A 357 -15.68 -6.37 18.52
C THR A 357 -16.03 -7.80 18.96
N GLY A 358 -15.51 -8.84 18.29
CA GLY A 358 -15.82 -10.25 18.55
C GLY A 358 -14.61 -11.20 18.58
N ASN A 359 -14.90 -12.50 18.71
CA ASN A 359 -13.92 -13.60 18.53
C ASN A 359 -13.96 -14.18 17.10
N GLU A 360 -14.67 -13.52 16.18
CA GLU A 360 -14.75 -13.89 14.77
C GLU A 360 -14.01 -12.81 13.98
N ASN A 361 -12.79 -13.14 13.53
CA ASN A 361 -11.99 -12.25 12.70
C ASN A 361 -12.68 -12.07 11.33
N GLY A 362 -12.62 -10.88 10.76
CA GLY A 362 -13.22 -10.58 9.46
C GLY A 362 -13.56 -9.11 9.28
N GLY A 363 -14.32 -8.83 8.23
CA GLY A 363 -14.85 -7.51 7.93
C GLY A 363 -14.01 -6.78 6.91
N ARG A 364 -14.69 -6.27 5.87
CA ARG A 364 -14.05 -5.58 4.74
C ARG A 364 -13.27 -4.35 5.20
N ALA A 365 -13.67 -3.69 6.28
CA ALA A 365 -13.14 -2.39 6.70
C ALA A 365 -11.87 -2.46 7.58
N SER A 366 -11.55 -3.61 8.17
CA SER A 366 -10.61 -3.67 9.29
C SER A 366 -9.26 -4.31 9.00
N TYR A 367 -9.08 -4.98 7.87
CA TYR A 367 -7.80 -5.61 7.52
C TYR A 367 -6.86 -4.57 6.91
N ILE A 368 -6.37 -3.64 7.74
CA ILE A 368 -5.44 -2.59 7.29
C ILE A 368 -4.15 -3.26 6.84
N HIS A 369 -3.96 -3.27 5.53
CA HIS A 369 -2.94 -4.04 4.85
C HIS A 369 -1.72 -3.20 4.51
N TYR A 370 -1.97 -1.94 4.13
CA TYR A 370 -0.93 -0.98 3.77
C TYR A 370 -1.18 0.35 4.48
N ALA A 371 -0.11 1.02 4.93
CA ALA A 371 -0.17 2.31 5.62
C ALA A 371 0.91 3.26 5.09
N GLU A 372 0.50 4.28 4.34
CA GLU A 372 1.41 5.17 3.61
C GLU A 372 1.29 6.62 4.11
N PRO A 373 2.23 7.10 4.95
CA PRO A 373 2.32 8.51 5.32
C PRO A 373 2.87 9.34 4.15
N PHE A 374 2.20 10.45 3.83
CA PHE A 374 2.65 11.34 2.75
C PHE A 374 3.99 12.00 3.11
N ASP A 375 4.95 11.98 2.19
CA ASP A 375 6.31 12.52 2.36
C ASP A 375 6.39 14.03 2.65
N LYS A 376 5.29 14.75 2.43
CA LYS A 376 5.17 16.21 2.57
C LYS A 376 3.89 16.59 3.30
N MET A 377 4.02 17.58 4.17
CA MET A 377 2.84 18.23 4.74
C MET A 377 2.25 19.28 3.79
N VAL A 378 0.91 19.39 3.77
CA VAL A 378 0.16 20.25 2.86
C VAL A 378 -0.66 21.33 3.58
N ASP A 379 -0.73 22.56 3.05
CA ASP A 379 -1.68 23.57 3.53
C ASP A 379 -2.97 23.45 2.70
N ALA A 380 -4.05 23.00 3.34
CA ALA A 380 -5.36 22.77 2.71
C ALA A 380 -6.36 23.91 2.95
N SER A 381 -5.89 25.10 3.34
CA SER A 381 -6.78 26.23 3.66
C SER A 381 -7.62 26.74 2.48
N HIS A 382 -7.17 26.52 1.25
CA HIS A 382 -7.96 26.82 0.04
C HIS A 382 -9.18 25.90 -0.11
N LEU A 383 -9.16 24.70 0.48
CA LEU A 383 -10.30 23.79 0.56
C LEU A 383 -11.28 24.15 1.69
N GLY A 384 -10.92 25.07 2.59
CA GLY A 384 -11.73 25.47 3.74
C GLY A 384 -11.26 24.93 5.09
N TYR A 385 -10.17 24.17 5.13
CA TYR A 385 -9.55 23.74 6.38
C TYR A 385 -8.92 24.92 7.14
N PRO A 386 -8.73 24.81 8.48
CA PRO A 386 -7.93 25.77 9.23
C PRO A 386 -6.53 25.99 8.64
N GLN A 387 -6.04 27.22 8.71
CA GLN A 387 -4.69 27.57 8.25
C GLN A 387 -3.62 26.75 8.97
N GLY A 388 -2.64 26.23 8.22
CA GLY A 388 -1.54 25.43 8.74
C GLY A 388 -1.28 24.19 7.87
N LYS A 389 -0.04 23.71 7.90
CA LYS A 389 0.34 22.47 7.23
C LYS A 389 -0.26 21.26 7.95
N ARG A 390 -0.66 20.25 7.17
CA ARG A 390 -1.26 19.00 7.61
C ARG A 390 -0.43 17.82 7.13
N HIS A 391 -0.26 16.83 7.98
CA HIS A 391 0.30 15.54 7.60
C HIS A 391 -0.84 14.57 7.31
N LEU A 392 -0.73 13.84 6.22
CA LEU A 392 -1.75 12.90 5.75
C LEU A 392 -1.19 11.48 5.80
N THR A 393 -2.07 10.51 6.02
CA THR A 393 -1.73 9.09 5.96
C THR A 393 -2.84 8.34 5.27
N LEU A 394 -2.49 7.57 4.24
CA LEU A 394 -3.37 6.64 3.57
C LEU A 394 -3.33 5.29 4.30
N LEU A 395 -4.47 4.66 4.48
CA LEU A 395 -4.58 3.25 4.84
C LEU A 395 -5.35 2.51 3.75
N ALA A 396 -4.89 1.33 3.33
CA ALA A 396 -5.64 0.46 2.42
C ALA A 396 -6.06 -0.82 3.13
N THR A 397 -7.27 -1.31 2.85
CA THR A 397 -7.77 -2.57 3.44
C THR A 397 -7.61 -3.71 2.45
N GLU A 398 -7.09 -4.86 2.89
CA GLU A 398 -7.14 -6.09 2.10
C GLU A 398 -8.40 -6.89 2.44
N VAL A 399 -9.23 -7.19 1.45
CA VAL A 399 -10.51 -7.86 1.63
C VAL A 399 -10.41 -9.27 1.06
N LEU A 400 -10.47 -10.28 1.94
CA LEU A 400 -10.35 -11.69 1.53
C LEU A 400 -11.58 -12.21 0.80
N GLU A 401 -12.77 -11.89 1.33
CA GLU A 401 -14.08 -12.22 0.77
C GLU A 401 -15.11 -11.17 1.23
N THR A 402 -16.15 -10.96 0.42
CA THR A 402 -17.27 -10.07 0.77
C THR A 402 -18.47 -10.40 -0.10
N THR A 403 -19.67 -10.05 0.38
CA THR A 403 -20.91 -10.16 -0.39
C THR A 403 -21.30 -8.86 -1.12
N VAL A 404 -20.61 -7.75 -0.83
CA VAL A 404 -20.79 -6.45 -1.46
C VAL A 404 -19.56 -5.57 -1.23
N GLY A 405 -19.15 -4.83 -2.26
CA GLY A 405 -18.17 -3.76 -2.12
C GLY A 405 -16.72 -4.24 -2.02
N THR A 406 -15.75 -3.44 -2.49
CA THR A 406 -14.32 -3.77 -2.50
C THR A 406 -13.48 -2.51 -2.82
N GLY A 407 -12.16 -2.58 -2.69
CA GLY A 407 -11.28 -1.48 -3.08
C GLY A 407 -11.24 -0.35 -2.06
N MET A 408 -11.24 -0.64 -0.75
CA MET A 408 -11.40 0.42 0.25
C MET A 408 -10.08 0.98 0.77
N VAL A 409 -10.07 2.30 0.97
CA VAL A 409 -8.97 3.04 1.58
C VAL A 409 -9.49 4.14 2.52
N TYR A 410 -8.67 4.54 3.48
CA TYR A 410 -8.93 5.65 4.39
C TYR A 410 -7.87 6.73 4.22
N LEU A 411 -8.29 7.98 4.05
CA LEU A 411 -7.42 9.14 4.14
C LEU A 411 -7.55 9.75 5.55
N LEU A 412 -6.45 9.77 6.30
CA LEU A 412 -6.38 10.29 7.65
C LEU A 412 -5.60 11.61 7.73
N ASP A 413 -6.06 12.53 8.58
CA ASP A 413 -5.25 13.64 9.10
C ASP A 413 -4.46 13.11 10.31
N THR A 414 -3.14 13.04 10.20
CA THR A 414 -2.23 12.61 11.27
C THR A 414 -1.43 13.78 11.88
N THR A 415 -1.96 15.01 11.75
CA THR A 415 -1.32 16.24 12.25
C THR A 415 -1.51 16.45 13.74
N SER A 416 -2.67 16.11 14.29
CA SER A 416 -2.99 16.42 15.68
C SER A 416 -2.22 15.54 16.65
N TYR A 417 -1.80 16.12 17.78
CA TYR A 417 -1.17 15.40 18.87
C TYR A 417 -1.51 16.04 20.22
N GLU A 418 -1.31 15.27 21.28
CA GLU A 418 -1.32 15.75 22.66
C GLU A 418 -0.01 15.39 23.36
N GLU A 419 0.30 16.10 24.44
CA GLU A 419 1.40 15.74 25.34
C GLU A 419 0.82 15.28 26.68
N VAL A 420 1.03 14.01 27.01
CA VAL A 420 0.58 13.42 28.27
C VAL A 420 1.81 13.00 29.07
N ASN A 421 2.04 13.67 30.21
CA ASN A 421 3.20 13.44 31.09
C ASN A 421 4.57 13.58 30.39
N GLY A 422 4.67 14.43 29.38
CA GLY A 422 5.91 14.65 28.60
C GLY A 422 6.09 13.67 27.45
N ASN A 423 5.15 12.75 27.22
CA ASN A 423 5.14 11.87 26.06
C ASN A 423 4.17 12.43 25.01
N LEU A 424 4.63 12.52 23.78
CA LEU A 424 3.81 12.89 22.63
C LEU A 424 2.89 11.72 22.27
N ARG A 425 1.63 12.03 21.97
CA ARG A 425 0.65 11.08 21.44
C ARG A 425 -0.06 11.67 20.23
N PHE A 426 0.07 11.04 19.07
CA PHE A 426 -0.71 11.37 17.88
C PHE A 426 -2.19 11.10 18.10
N LEU A 427 -3.00 11.95 17.49
CA LEU A 427 -4.46 11.86 17.45
C LEU A 427 -4.91 11.84 15.99
N PRO A 428 -4.67 10.74 15.25
CA PRO A 428 -5.17 10.61 13.88
C PRO A 428 -6.69 10.77 13.84
N SER A 429 -7.19 11.37 12.78
CA SER A 429 -8.63 11.48 12.53
C SER A 429 -8.94 11.23 11.07
N LEU A 430 -10.05 10.54 10.80
CA LEU A 430 -10.54 10.29 9.46
C LEU A 430 -10.89 11.62 8.77
N ILE A 431 -10.39 11.80 7.55
CA ILE A 431 -10.85 12.84 6.63
C ILE A 431 -12.01 12.29 5.80
N HIS A 432 -11.76 11.21 5.06
CA HIS A 432 -12.74 10.56 4.20
C HIS A 432 -12.26 9.15 3.82
N GLY A 433 -13.19 8.20 3.63
CA GLY A 433 -12.91 6.90 3.03
C GLY A 433 -13.16 6.90 1.52
N TRP A 434 -12.47 6.07 0.76
CA TRP A 434 -12.79 5.82 -0.65
C TRP A 434 -13.02 4.32 -0.83
N GLU A 435 -14.03 3.98 -1.62
CA GLU A 435 -14.31 2.62 -2.09
C GLU A 435 -14.30 2.67 -3.61
N ASN A 436 -13.99 1.55 -4.28
CA ASN A 436 -14.03 1.50 -5.73
C ASN A 436 -15.40 2.00 -6.24
N PRO A 437 -15.48 2.93 -7.21
CA PRO A 437 -16.75 3.54 -7.61
C PRO A 437 -17.81 2.56 -8.12
N PHE A 438 -17.41 1.37 -8.55
CA PHE A 438 -18.30 0.32 -9.04
C PHE A 438 -18.60 -0.76 -7.99
N ALA A 439 -17.92 -0.71 -6.84
CA ALA A 439 -17.92 -1.73 -5.79
C ALA A 439 -19.32 -2.25 -5.38
N TRP A 440 -20.35 -1.41 -5.40
CA TRP A 440 -21.70 -1.77 -4.99
C TRP A 440 -22.35 -2.88 -5.83
N ASP A 441 -21.94 -3.03 -7.09
CA ASP A 441 -22.42 -4.08 -7.99
C ASP A 441 -21.48 -5.30 -8.02
N HIS A 442 -20.41 -5.28 -7.21
CA HIS A 442 -19.37 -6.30 -7.16
C HIS A 442 -19.12 -6.86 -5.76
N HIS A 443 -18.44 -8.00 -5.74
CA HIS A 443 -18.12 -8.69 -4.50
C HIS A 443 -16.89 -9.58 -4.68
N ILE A 444 -16.37 -10.14 -3.59
CA ILE A 444 -15.24 -11.07 -3.59
C ILE A 444 -15.76 -12.44 -3.16
N PRO A 445 -15.94 -13.40 -4.08
CA PRO A 445 -16.65 -14.64 -3.82
C PRO A 445 -15.91 -15.61 -2.88
N GLY A 446 -14.63 -15.33 -2.57
CA GLY A 446 -13.76 -16.22 -1.80
C GLY A 446 -13.40 -17.49 -2.58
N GLY A 447 -12.92 -18.52 -1.87
CA GLY A 447 -12.54 -19.79 -2.49
C GLY A 447 -11.36 -19.64 -3.46
N GLU A 448 -11.55 -20.00 -4.74
CA GLU A 448 -10.50 -19.85 -5.75
C GLU A 448 -10.25 -18.36 -6.08
N GLU A 449 -11.29 -17.53 -6.10
CA GLU A 449 -11.24 -16.10 -6.44
C GLU A 449 -11.17 -15.20 -5.19
N TRP A 450 -10.51 -15.69 -4.14
CA TRP A 450 -10.14 -14.88 -2.97
C TRP A 450 -9.28 -13.67 -3.40
N LEU A 451 -9.35 -12.57 -2.64
CA LEU A 451 -8.64 -11.29 -2.89
C LEU A 451 -9.00 -10.54 -4.18
N LEU A 452 -9.88 -11.07 -5.02
CA LEU A 452 -10.25 -10.41 -6.27
C LEU A 452 -10.68 -8.96 -6.01
N PHE A 453 -10.11 -8.00 -6.73
CA PHE A 453 -10.35 -6.54 -6.58
C PHE A 453 -9.87 -5.90 -5.28
N SER A 454 -9.27 -6.67 -4.38
CA SER A 454 -8.76 -6.12 -3.13
C SER A 454 -7.55 -5.20 -3.39
N PRO A 455 -7.46 -4.05 -2.70
CA PRO A 455 -6.23 -3.27 -2.61
C PRO A 455 -5.06 -4.11 -2.07
N HIS A 456 -3.84 -3.75 -2.47
CA HIS A 456 -2.64 -4.40 -1.97
C HIS A 456 -1.53 -3.43 -1.57
N ASN A 457 -1.11 -2.52 -2.44
CA ASN A 457 -0.09 -1.51 -2.12
C ASN A 457 -0.50 -0.17 -2.75
N ALA A 458 0.06 0.93 -2.28
CA ALA A 458 -0.11 2.22 -2.91
C ALA A 458 1.14 3.08 -2.77
N ASP A 459 1.40 3.90 -3.78
CA ASP A 459 2.33 5.02 -3.64
C ASP A 459 1.55 6.34 -3.61
N THR A 460 2.16 7.37 -3.02
CA THR A 460 1.56 8.70 -2.87
C THR A 460 2.48 9.79 -3.34
N GLN A 461 1.91 10.81 -3.99
CA GLN A 461 2.70 11.94 -4.47
C GLN A 461 1.97 13.26 -4.26
N ILE A 462 2.65 14.21 -3.60
CA ILE A 462 2.27 15.63 -3.62
C ILE A 462 3.06 16.35 -4.70
N PHE A 463 2.34 16.88 -5.68
CA PHE A 463 2.85 17.66 -6.81
C PHE A 463 2.73 19.16 -6.53
N GLN A 464 3.69 19.94 -7.00
CA GLN A 464 3.58 21.40 -7.02
C GLN A 464 2.89 21.85 -8.31
N THR A 465 1.86 22.67 -8.21
CA THR A 465 1.04 23.08 -9.36
C THR A 465 1.15 24.58 -9.66
N GLY A 466 0.59 25.01 -10.80
CA GLY A 466 0.41 26.43 -11.12
C GLY A 466 1.69 27.21 -11.47
N LEU A 467 2.83 26.52 -11.62
CA LEU A 467 4.09 27.10 -12.09
C LEU A 467 4.25 26.99 -13.62
N PRO A 468 5.13 27.80 -14.25
CA PRO A 468 5.36 27.71 -15.69
C PRO A 468 5.82 26.30 -16.11
N GLY A 469 5.02 25.64 -16.96
CA GLY A 469 5.28 24.29 -17.45
C GLY A 469 4.62 23.17 -16.63
N LEU A 470 4.03 23.49 -15.48
CA LEU A 470 3.29 22.53 -14.65
C LEU A 470 1.78 22.83 -14.74
N PRO A 471 0.93 21.81 -14.92
CA PRO A 471 -0.51 21.99 -14.96
C PRO A 471 -1.02 22.44 -13.58
N ASP A 472 -2.15 23.15 -13.58
CA ASP A 472 -2.88 23.43 -12.36
C ASP A 472 -4.13 22.55 -12.33
N ASN A 473 -3.97 21.36 -11.74
CA ASN A 473 -5.07 20.44 -11.46
C ASN A 473 -5.55 20.57 -10.01
N SER A 474 -5.03 21.57 -9.27
CA SER A 474 -5.39 21.71 -7.87
C SER A 474 -6.82 22.21 -7.70
N HIS A 475 -7.37 21.99 -6.52
CA HIS A 475 -8.68 22.53 -6.14
C HIS A 475 -8.61 24.02 -5.74
N GLY A 476 -7.82 24.82 -6.48
CA GLY A 476 -7.59 26.25 -6.23
C GLY A 476 -6.40 26.54 -5.31
N GLY A 477 -5.53 25.56 -5.12
CA GLY A 477 -4.32 25.63 -4.30
C GLY A 477 -3.05 25.87 -5.11
N ALA A 478 -1.94 25.34 -4.59
CA ALA A 478 -0.62 25.35 -5.25
C ALA A 478 0.04 23.97 -5.22
N TRP A 479 -0.72 22.95 -4.85
CA TRP A 479 -0.32 21.56 -4.80
C TRP A 479 -1.51 20.69 -5.24
N ASP A 480 -1.21 19.50 -5.74
CA ASP A 480 -2.16 18.45 -6.14
C ASP A 480 -1.62 17.14 -5.56
N GLY A 481 -2.44 16.43 -4.80
CA GLY A 481 -2.05 15.20 -4.10
C GLY A 481 -2.75 14.00 -4.72
N ARG A 482 -1.98 12.94 -5.01
CA ARG A 482 -2.53 11.74 -5.67
C ARG A 482 -2.05 10.47 -5.01
N ILE A 483 -2.93 9.47 -5.02
CA ILE A 483 -2.69 8.11 -4.56
C ILE A 483 -2.72 7.20 -5.78
N TYR A 484 -1.71 6.33 -5.93
CA TYR A 484 -1.58 5.32 -6.98
C TYR A 484 -1.81 3.96 -6.35
N LEU A 485 -3.07 3.52 -6.29
CA LEU A 485 -3.49 2.31 -5.59
C LEU A 485 -3.37 1.10 -6.53
N SER A 486 -2.56 0.11 -6.17
CA SER A 486 -2.60 -1.22 -6.79
C SER A 486 -3.73 -2.03 -6.18
N SER A 487 -4.42 -2.80 -7.02
CA SER A 487 -5.45 -3.74 -6.58
C SER A 487 -5.38 -5.00 -7.42
N TYR A 488 -5.52 -6.14 -6.77
CA TYR A 488 -5.54 -7.43 -7.45
C TYR A 488 -6.70 -7.46 -8.43
N HIS A 489 -6.46 -7.72 -9.71
CA HIS A 489 -7.48 -7.77 -10.76
C HIS A 489 -8.23 -6.47 -11.08
N ALA A 490 -8.45 -5.58 -10.12
CA ALA A 490 -9.03 -4.26 -10.36
C ALA A 490 -8.03 -3.28 -11.00
N GLY A 491 -6.73 -3.62 -11.03
CA GLY A 491 -5.70 -2.83 -11.69
C GLY A 491 -5.23 -1.64 -10.85
N LEU A 492 -4.67 -0.64 -11.53
CA LEU A 492 -4.25 0.63 -10.95
C LEU A 492 -5.45 1.58 -10.86
N TRP A 493 -5.64 2.22 -9.70
CA TRP A 493 -6.57 3.33 -9.49
C TRP A 493 -5.83 4.57 -9.03
N VAL A 494 -6.06 5.70 -9.70
CA VAL A 494 -5.48 7.00 -9.30
C VAL A 494 -6.55 7.84 -8.64
N ILE A 495 -6.31 8.23 -7.38
CA ILE A 495 -7.28 8.92 -6.53
C ILE A 495 -6.76 10.32 -6.18
N ASP A 496 -7.62 11.32 -6.34
CA ASP A 496 -7.37 12.72 -6.02
C ASP A 496 -7.61 13.01 -4.52
N VAL A 497 -6.54 13.43 -3.85
CA VAL A 497 -6.54 13.70 -2.40
C VAL A 497 -7.33 14.95 -2.07
N GLU A 498 -7.27 15.99 -2.91
CA GLU A 498 -7.97 17.25 -2.64
C GLU A 498 -9.50 17.11 -2.68
N THR A 499 -10.02 16.27 -3.59
CA THR A 499 -11.44 15.93 -3.67
C THR A 499 -11.90 15.21 -2.42
N LEU A 500 -11.14 14.22 -1.93
CA LEU A 500 -11.44 13.53 -0.66
C LEU A 500 -11.42 14.50 0.53
N MET A 501 -10.43 15.39 0.59
CA MET A 501 -10.33 16.41 1.62
C MET A 501 -11.51 17.40 1.58
N ALA A 502 -11.86 17.91 0.40
CA ALA A 502 -12.99 18.82 0.25
C ALA A 502 -14.31 18.15 0.68
N ALA A 503 -14.52 16.90 0.26
CA ALA A 503 -15.70 16.12 0.64
C ALA A 503 -15.75 15.83 2.14
N GLY A 504 -14.60 15.61 2.80
CA GLY A 504 -14.52 15.39 4.25
C GLY A 504 -14.99 16.57 5.11
N LEU A 505 -15.16 17.77 4.53
CA LEU A 505 -15.75 18.94 5.20
C LEU A 505 -17.27 19.04 5.06
N GLU A 506 -17.87 18.25 4.18
CA GLU A 506 -19.28 18.31 3.81
C GLU A 506 -20.05 17.08 4.31
N GLU A 507 -21.34 17.25 4.64
CA GLU A 507 -22.26 16.12 4.88
C GLU A 507 -22.88 15.70 3.54
N GLY A 508 -22.06 15.04 2.71
CA GLY A 508 -22.42 14.61 1.34
C GLY A 508 -22.67 13.11 1.20
N ASN A 509 -23.12 12.71 0.01
CA ASN A 509 -23.21 11.30 -0.37
C ASN A 509 -21.80 10.78 -0.71
N LYS A 510 -21.26 9.85 0.09
CA LYS A 510 -19.90 9.31 -0.11
C LYS A 510 -19.71 8.61 -1.45
N THR A 511 -20.75 7.92 -1.95
CA THR A 511 -20.65 7.20 -3.23
C THR A 511 -20.41 8.15 -4.41
N ASP A 512 -21.00 9.34 -4.39
CA ASP A 512 -20.77 10.35 -5.44
C ASP A 512 -19.31 10.85 -5.41
N VAL A 513 -18.72 10.90 -4.22
CA VAL A 513 -17.32 11.31 -4.01
C VAL A 513 -16.34 10.26 -4.53
N HIS A 514 -16.64 8.96 -4.43
CA HIS A 514 -15.75 7.91 -4.93
C HIS A 514 -15.45 8.08 -6.43
N MET A 515 -16.51 8.31 -7.21
CA MET A 515 -16.40 8.58 -8.65
C MET A 515 -15.69 9.92 -8.91
N ALA A 516 -16.06 10.97 -8.16
CA ALA A 516 -15.48 12.31 -8.34
C ALA A 516 -13.97 12.37 -8.02
N ALA A 517 -13.52 11.62 -7.00
CA ALA A 517 -12.12 11.55 -6.60
C ALA A 517 -11.30 10.62 -7.49
N THR A 518 -11.92 9.80 -8.35
CA THR A 518 -11.17 8.92 -9.25
C THR A 518 -10.69 9.70 -10.46
N VAL A 519 -9.38 9.90 -10.55
CA VAL A 519 -8.72 10.57 -11.69
C VAL A 519 -8.69 9.66 -12.91
N GLY A 520 -8.46 8.36 -12.70
CA GLY A 520 -8.41 7.38 -13.76
C GLY A 520 -8.05 6.00 -13.24
N TYR A 521 -8.19 5.00 -14.11
CA TYR A 521 -7.79 3.63 -13.81
C TYR A 521 -7.13 2.97 -15.02
N HIS A 522 -6.35 1.93 -14.75
CA HIS A 522 -5.78 1.07 -15.76
C HIS A 522 -5.77 -0.37 -15.29
N VAL A 523 -6.51 -1.24 -15.98
CA VAL A 523 -6.40 -2.69 -15.83
C VAL A 523 -5.37 -3.18 -16.86
N PRO A 524 -4.13 -3.50 -16.45
CA PRO A 524 -3.11 -3.85 -17.41
C PRO A 524 -3.37 -5.16 -18.11
N HIS A 525 -2.97 -5.20 -19.36
CA HIS A 525 -3.02 -6.38 -20.21
C HIS A 525 -1.80 -6.39 -21.12
N SER A 526 -1.15 -7.54 -21.28
CA SER A 526 -0.13 -7.75 -22.32
C SER A 526 0.03 -9.22 -22.66
N GLN A 527 0.08 -10.06 -21.64
CA GLN A 527 0.19 -11.50 -21.76
C GLN A 527 -0.75 -12.18 -20.76
N ASP A 528 -1.29 -13.34 -21.15
CA ASP A 528 -2.06 -14.17 -20.23
C ASP A 528 -1.17 -14.53 -19.04
N GLY A 529 -1.76 -14.46 -17.85
CA GLY A 529 -1.03 -14.74 -16.62
C GLY A 529 -0.59 -16.21 -16.58
N VAL A 530 0.65 -16.45 -16.19
CA VAL A 530 1.12 -17.79 -15.80
C VAL A 530 1.20 -17.81 -14.28
N ALA A 531 0.23 -18.50 -13.68
CA ALA A 531 0.21 -18.73 -12.25
C ALA A 531 1.55 -19.39 -11.84
N PRO A 532 2.25 -18.82 -10.86
CA PRO A 532 3.44 -19.46 -10.34
C PRO A 532 3.01 -20.70 -9.51
N ASP A 533 3.84 -21.75 -9.44
CA ASP A 533 3.50 -23.04 -8.82
C ASP A 533 3.27 -22.92 -7.30
N SER A 534 2.02 -22.75 -6.87
CA SER A 534 1.59 -22.73 -5.47
C SER A 534 0.74 -23.96 -5.14
N SER A 535 0.98 -24.53 -3.96
CA SER A 535 0.20 -25.67 -3.46
C SER A 535 -1.14 -25.27 -2.81
N PHE A 536 -1.44 -23.98 -2.64
CA PHE A 536 -2.63 -23.49 -1.90
C PHE A 536 -3.42 -22.42 -2.62
N TYR A 537 -2.74 -21.39 -3.11
CA TYR A 537 -3.38 -20.23 -3.69
C TYR A 537 -3.26 -20.25 -5.19
N ASP A 538 -4.39 -20.14 -5.86
CA ASP A 538 -4.39 -19.91 -7.28
C ASP A 538 -4.19 -18.42 -7.52
N PHE A 539 -2.94 -18.04 -7.77
CA PHE A 539 -2.61 -16.69 -8.20
C PHE A 539 -2.90 -16.47 -9.68
N GLY A 540 -3.52 -17.41 -10.41
CA GLY A 540 -3.65 -17.40 -11.86
C GLY A 540 -4.55 -16.32 -12.46
N TRP A 541 -5.15 -15.44 -11.67
CA TRP A 541 -5.91 -14.30 -12.17
C TRP A 541 -4.97 -13.29 -12.83
N THR A 542 -5.45 -12.59 -13.84
CA THR A 542 -4.64 -11.60 -14.56
C THR A 542 -5.48 -10.37 -14.92
N PRO A 543 -4.99 -9.15 -14.67
CA PRO A 543 -3.75 -8.86 -13.93
C PRO A 543 -3.90 -9.19 -12.43
N PHE A 544 -2.83 -9.63 -11.78
CA PHE A 544 -2.77 -9.77 -10.32
C PHE A 544 -1.71 -8.78 -9.81
N LEU A 545 -2.09 -7.50 -9.72
CA LEU A 545 -1.16 -6.44 -9.36
C LEU A 545 -0.84 -6.46 -7.87
N TRP A 546 0.44 -6.62 -7.55
CA TRP A 546 0.96 -6.56 -6.20
C TRP A 546 1.25 -5.11 -5.80
N ALA A 547 2.08 -4.42 -6.58
CA ALA A 547 2.58 -3.10 -6.20
C ALA A 547 2.48 -2.08 -7.34
N ALA A 548 2.32 -0.82 -6.94
CA ALA A 548 2.38 0.35 -7.79
C ALA A 548 3.36 1.35 -7.18
N GLU A 549 4.45 1.65 -7.89
CA GLU A 549 5.44 2.66 -7.49
C GLU A 549 5.37 3.82 -8.49
N HIS A 550 5.21 5.05 -8.01
CA HIS A 550 5.27 6.24 -8.83
C HIS A 550 6.68 6.87 -8.78
N HIS A 551 7.32 6.97 -9.93
CA HIS A 551 8.64 7.56 -10.05
C HIS A 551 8.73 8.47 -11.27
N GLU A 552 9.05 9.74 -11.04
CA GLU A 552 9.22 10.78 -12.07
C GLU A 552 8.12 10.76 -13.16
N GLY A 553 6.85 10.84 -12.75
CA GLY A 553 5.73 10.98 -13.69
C GLY A 553 5.38 9.70 -14.46
N TYR A 554 5.91 8.56 -14.04
CA TYR A 554 5.54 7.22 -14.50
C TYR A 554 5.11 6.38 -13.30
N THR A 555 4.17 5.46 -13.52
CA THR A 555 3.78 4.47 -12.50
C THR A 555 4.18 3.09 -13.00
N TYR A 556 4.94 2.39 -12.16
CA TYR A 556 5.48 1.07 -12.40
C TYR A 556 4.63 0.06 -11.62
N LEU A 557 4.05 -0.90 -12.33
CA LEU A 557 3.13 -1.88 -11.77
C LEU A 557 3.76 -3.26 -11.82
N SER A 558 3.87 -3.92 -10.67
CA SER A 558 4.34 -5.29 -10.58
C SER A 558 3.16 -6.25 -10.55
N CYS A 559 3.11 -7.18 -11.51
CA CYS A 559 2.07 -8.19 -11.61
C CYS A 559 2.65 -9.58 -11.36
N ILE A 560 2.09 -10.31 -10.39
CA ILE A 560 2.54 -11.67 -10.04
C ILE A 560 2.59 -12.56 -11.27
N THR A 561 1.53 -12.54 -12.07
CA THR A 561 1.31 -13.55 -13.11
C THR A 561 1.91 -13.21 -14.46
N SER A 562 2.34 -11.97 -14.69
CA SER A 562 2.75 -11.55 -16.04
C SER A 562 4.08 -10.81 -16.12
N GLY A 563 4.41 -9.92 -15.18
CA GLY A 563 5.60 -9.07 -15.31
C GLY A 563 5.37 -7.62 -14.90
N MET A 564 6.22 -6.73 -15.37
CA MET A 564 6.19 -5.31 -15.04
C MET A 564 5.48 -4.50 -16.14
N TYR A 565 4.49 -3.70 -15.75
CA TYR A 565 3.86 -2.71 -16.62
C TYR A 565 4.34 -1.31 -16.25
N ILE A 566 4.44 -0.45 -17.24
CA ILE A 566 4.68 0.98 -17.03
C ILE A 566 3.54 1.74 -17.68
N VAL A 567 2.92 2.61 -16.90
CA VAL A 567 1.87 3.52 -17.36
C VAL A 567 2.24 4.95 -17.05
N GLN A 568 1.59 5.88 -17.74
CA GLN A 568 1.74 7.30 -17.51
C GLN A 568 0.38 7.98 -17.57
N LEU A 569 0.01 8.64 -16.48
CA LEU A 569 -1.13 9.52 -16.43
C LEU A 569 -0.80 10.83 -17.18
N ASP A 570 -1.72 11.32 -18.01
CA ASP A 570 -1.48 12.48 -18.87
C ASP A 570 -1.06 13.75 -18.10
N ILE A 571 -1.63 13.93 -16.92
CA ILE A 571 -1.30 15.06 -16.04
C ILE A 571 0.03 14.87 -15.28
N ASP A 572 0.61 13.68 -15.32
CA ASP A 572 1.94 13.38 -14.76
C ASP A 572 3.10 13.65 -15.69
N LYS A 573 2.86 13.67 -17.01
CA LYS A 573 3.87 13.95 -18.03
C LYS A 573 4.79 15.14 -17.70
N PRO A 574 4.29 16.28 -17.18
CA PRO A 574 5.13 17.44 -16.90
C PRO A 574 6.08 17.26 -15.71
N TYR A 575 5.85 16.26 -14.86
CA TYR A 575 6.68 15.94 -13.70
C TYR A 575 7.73 14.87 -13.98
N GLY A 576 7.67 14.23 -15.16
CA GLY A 576 8.64 13.23 -15.57
C GLY A 576 9.81 13.77 -16.36
N SER A 577 10.87 12.95 -16.40
CA SER A 577 12.00 13.15 -17.28
C SER A 577 11.52 13.12 -18.75
N LEU A 578 11.80 14.19 -19.50
CA LEU A 578 11.44 14.25 -20.92
C LEU A 578 12.19 13.15 -21.67
N LEU A 579 11.46 12.17 -22.22
CA LEU A 579 12.03 11.23 -23.19
C LEU A 579 12.66 12.04 -24.33
N GLU A 580 13.98 11.95 -24.52
CA GLU A 580 14.59 12.54 -25.70
C GLU A 580 14.03 11.81 -26.94
N PRO A 581 13.56 12.54 -27.97
CA PRO A 581 12.84 11.98 -29.11
C PRO A 581 13.70 11.15 -30.08
#